data_AF-A0A1T4ZFN9-F1
#
_entry.id   AF-A0A1T4ZFN9-F1
#
_cell.length_a   1.000
_cell.length_b   1.000
_cell.length_c   1.000
_cell.angle_alpha   90.00
_cell.angle_beta   90.00
_cell.angle_gamma   90.00
#
_symmetry.space_group_name_H-M   'P 1'
#
loop_
_entity.id
_entity.type
_entity.pdbx_description
1 polymer ?
#
loop_
_entity_poly.entity_id
_entity_poly.type
_entity_poly.pdbx_seq_one_letter_code
_entity_poly.pdbx_strand_id
1 'polypeptide(L)'
;MKVQTSVFAALLSLTILGTAMVAKADTVKARCDVYPKGEDKASSSGLCTFSQRQGAVGIQLKDGKRYDLRPVKNKPGNYVDQNGQAAYRQAGLDDKGQIYRLAQESIYVYWDTAPY
;
A
#
# COMPACT_ATOMS: atom_id res chain seq x y z
N MET A 1 13.69 65.92 -31.81
CA MET A 1 12.32 65.62 -31.31
C MET A 1 11.70 64.49 -32.12
N LYS A 2 11.36 63.38 -31.44
CA LYS A 2 10.24 62.44 -31.65
C LYS A 2 10.66 60.99 -31.38
N VAL A 3 10.20 60.51 -30.23
CA VAL A 3 10.20 59.14 -29.73
C VAL A 3 9.10 58.36 -30.47
N GLN A 4 9.30 57.07 -30.72
CA GLN A 4 8.26 56.03 -30.66
C GLN A 4 8.92 54.63 -30.81
N THR A 5 9.35 54.00 -29.71
CA THR A 5 8.69 52.87 -29.02
C THR A 5 8.18 51.76 -29.92
N SER A 6 8.76 50.56 -29.78
CA SER A 6 8.00 49.31 -29.53
C SER A 6 8.97 48.21 -29.07
N VAL A 7 9.04 48.03 -27.76
CA VAL A 7 9.65 46.87 -27.09
C VAL A 7 8.60 45.76 -27.13
N PHE A 8 8.82 44.71 -27.94
CA PHE A 8 8.03 43.48 -27.84
C PHE A 8 8.64 42.59 -26.75
N ALA A 9 8.21 42.79 -25.51
CA ALA A 9 8.45 41.86 -24.42
C ALA A 9 7.42 40.73 -24.50
N ALA A 10 7.82 39.57 -25.03
CA ALA A 10 7.02 38.35 -24.98
C ALA A 10 7.35 37.58 -23.69
N LEU A 11 6.58 37.85 -22.63
CA LEU A 11 6.58 37.05 -21.40
C LEU A 11 5.86 35.71 -21.67
N LEU A 12 6.63 34.64 -21.87
CA LEU A 12 6.10 33.27 -21.84
C LEU A 12 5.87 32.86 -20.37
N SER A 13 4.66 33.11 -19.87
CA SER A 13 4.20 32.55 -18.59
C SER A 13 3.83 31.08 -18.80
N LEU A 14 4.77 30.16 -18.58
CA LEU A 14 4.51 28.72 -18.57
C LEU A 14 3.85 28.34 -17.24
N THR A 15 2.53 28.50 -17.14
CA THR A 15 1.72 28.00 -16.02
C THR A 15 1.66 26.49 -16.08
N ILE A 16 2.59 25.82 -15.39
CA ILE A 16 2.50 24.38 -15.13
C ILE A 16 1.36 24.18 -14.12
N LEU A 17 0.14 23.91 -14.61
CA LEU A 17 -0.91 23.31 -13.79
C LEU A 17 -0.49 21.86 -13.50
N GLY A 18 0.30 21.67 -12.45
CA GLY A 18 0.53 20.37 -11.86
C GLY A 18 -0.79 19.87 -11.29
N THR A 19 -1.50 19.03 -12.02
CA THR A 19 -2.56 18.22 -11.45
C THR A 19 -1.93 17.32 -10.42
N ALA A 20 -2.07 17.68 -9.14
CA ALA A 20 -1.76 16.78 -8.05
C ALA A 20 -2.67 15.56 -8.25
N MET A 21 -2.13 14.51 -8.85
CA MET A 21 -2.79 13.21 -8.84
C MET A 21 -2.92 12.85 -7.37
N VAL A 22 -4.13 13.01 -6.83
CA VAL A 22 -4.49 12.45 -5.54
C VAL A 22 -4.39 10.94 -5.75
N ALA A 23 -3.22 10.37 -5.45
CA ALA A 23 -3.05 8.94 -5.39
C ALA A 23 -4.10 8.45 -4.40
N LYS A 24 -5.12 7.72 -4.89
CA LYS A 24 -6.06 6.99 -4.05
C LYS A 24 -5.19 6.15 -3.13
N ALA A 25 -5.07 6.60 -1.89
CA ALA A 25 -4.49 5.82 -0.84
C ALA A 25 -5.45 4.64 -0.64
N ASP A 26 -5.18 3.50 -1.27
CA ASP A 26 -6.03 2.32 -1.18
C ASP A 26 -5.95 1.78 0.25
N THR A 27 -6.76 2.35 1.12
CA THR A 27 -6.94 1.99 2.51
C THR A 27 -8.35 1.46 2.65
N VAL A 28 -8.50 0.22 3.09
CA VAL A 28 -9.78 -0.48 3.15
C VAL A 28 -9.94 -1.20 4.48
N LYS A 29 -11.18 -1.42 4.88
CA LYS A 29 -11.50 -2.41 5.91
C LYS A 29 -11.49 -3.79 5.27
N ALA A 30 -10.95 -4.76 5.97
CA ALA A 30 -10.78 -6.13 5.52
C ALA A 30 -10.97 -7.08 6.71
N ARG A 31 -11.13 -8.37 6.43
CA ARG A 31 -10.88 -9.42 7.43
C ARG A 31 -9.44 -9.89 7.28
N CYS A 32 -8.72 -10.02 8.39
CA CYS A 32 -7.38 -10.58 8.41
C CYS A 32 -7.35 -11.84 9.27
N ASP A 33 -6.79 -12.90 8.71
CA ASP A 33 -6.51 -14.16 9.42
C ASP A 33 -4.98 -14.36 9.48
N VAL A 34 -4.47 -14.60 10.69
CA VAL A 34 -3.03 -14.75 10.97
C VAL A 34 -2.73 -16.20 11.27
N TYR A 35 -1.86 -16.81 10.47
CA TYR A 35 -1.45 -18.20 10.61
C TYR A 35 0.01 -18.25 11.03
N PRO A 36 0.35 -18.79 12.22
CA PRO A 36 1.73 -19.03 12.58
C PRO A 36 2.41 -19.97 11.57
N LYS A 37 3.74 -19.86 11.45
CA LYS A 37 4.50 -20.66 10.49
C LYS A 37 4.34 -22.16 10.77
N GLY A 38 3.90 -22.89 9.74
CA GLY A 38 3.70 -24.34 9.81
C GLY A 38 2.33 -24.76 10.33
N GLU A 39 1.52 -23.82 10.81
CA GLU A 39 0.18 -24.09 11.31
C GLU A 39 -0.87 -23.95 10.20
N ASP A 40 -1.92 -24.76 10.28
CA ASP A 40 -3.09 -24.74 9.38
C ASP A 40 -4.29 -23.98 9.99
N LYS A 41 -4.17 -23.56 11.25
CA LYS A 41 -5.18 -22.78 11.98
C LYS A 41 -4.73 -21.35 12.22
N ALA A 42 -5.67 -20.43 12.08
CA ALA A 42 -5.43 -19.04 12.41
C ALA A 42 -5.31 -18.89 13.94
N SER A 43 -4.27 -18.20 14.40
CA SER A 43 -4.11 -17.79 15.79
C SER A 43 -4.86 -16.50 16.12
N SER A 44 -5.19 -15.71 15.09
CA SER A 44 -6.01 -14.50 15.19
C SER A 44 -6.82 -14.30 13.91
N SER A 45 -8.10 -13.96 14.07
CA SER A 45 -9.03 -13.67 12.98
C SER A 45 -9.93 -12.49 13.38
N GLY A 46 -10.07 -11.51 12.49
CA GLY A 46 -10.90 -10.34 12.78
C GLY A 46 -10.80 -9.22 11.74
N LEU A 47 -11.52 -8.13 12.00
CA LEU A 47 -11.39 -6.91 11.21
C LEU A 47 -9.96 -6.37 11.27
N CYS A 48 -9.50 -5.85 10.16
CA CYS A 48 -8.25 -5.13 10.04
C CYS A 48 -8.42 -3.93 9.10
N THR A 49 -7.43 -3.04 9.14
CA THR A 49 -7.28 -1.98 8.15
C THR A 49 -6.07 -2.32 7.28
N PHE A 50 -6.32 -2.55 6.00
CA PHE A 50 -5.29 -2.76 5.00
C PHE A 50 -5.02 -1.44 4.30
N SER A 51 -3.75 -1.13 4.01
CA SER A 51 -3.37 -0.02 3.15
C SER A 51 -2.26 -0.40 2.18
N GLN A 52 -2.34 0.12 0.95
CA GLN A 52 -1.22 0.08 0.01
C GLN A 52 -0.98 1.47 -0.59
N ARG A 53 0.23 2.02 -0.39
CA ARG A 53 0.60 3.36 -0.86
C ARG A 53 2.03 3.35 -1.36
N GLN A 54 2.24 3.79 -2.61
CA GLN A 54 3.57 3.82 -3.25
C GLN A 54 4.30 2.45 -3.16
N GLY A 55 3.52 1.37 -3.26
CA GLY A 55 4.02 0.00 -3.13
C GLY A 55 4.25 -0.50 -1.70
N ALA A 56 4.29 0.36 -0.68
CA ALA A 56 4.33 -0.06 0.72
C ALA A 56 2.97 -0.58 1.17
N VAL A 57 2.97 -1.60 2.02
CA VAL A 57 1.77 -2.24 2.55
C VAL A 57 1.74 -2.07 4.07
N GLY A 58 0.60 -1.64 4.59
CA GLY A 58 0.30 -1.60 6.01
C GLY A 58 -0.88 -2.52 6.32
N ILE A 59 -0.76 -3.33 7.37
CA ILE A 59 -1.85 -4.18 7.88
C ILE A 59 -1.97 -3.93 9.37
N GLN A 60 -3.06 -3.29 9.78
CA GLN A 60 -3.36 -3.00 11.17
C GLN A 60 -4.49 -3.92 11.63
N LEU A 61 -4.18 -4.88 12.50
CA LEU A 61 -5.18 -5.73 13.14
C LEU A 61 -5.94 -4.93 14.20
N LYS A 62 -7.18 -5.35 14.49
CA LYS A 62 -8.04 -4.72 15.50
C LYS A 62 -7.47 -4.82 16.93
N ASP A 63 -6.68 -5.85 17.21
CA ASP A 63 -5.98 -6.06 18.50
C ASP A 63 -4.77 -5.13 18.71
N GLY A 64 -4.45 -4.30 17.72
CA GLY A 64 -3.35 -3.34 17.77
C GLY A 64 -2.05 -3.82 17.11
N LYS A 65 -1.91 -5.11 16.75
CA LYS A 65 -0.73 -5.59 16.03
C LYS A 65 -0.67 -4.99 14.62
N ARG A 66 0.52 -4.51 14.24
CA ARG A 66 0.77 -3.83 12.97
C ARG A 66 1.89 -4.51 12.19
N TYR A 67 1.68 -4.64 10.88
CA TYR A 67 2.69 -5.06 9.92
C TYR A 67 2.94 -3.94 8.93
N ASP A 68 4.20 -3.54 8.79
CA ASP A 68 4.62 -2.54 7.82
C ASP A 68 5.63 -3.18 6.86
N LEU A 69 5.22 -3.30 5.60
CA LEU A 69 5.97 -3.99 4.56
C LEU A 69 6.47 -2.96 3.55
N ARG A 70 7.78 -2.76 3.52
CA ARG A 70 8.45 -1.85 2.59
C ARG A 70 8.78 -2.59 1.29
N PRO A 71 8.48 -2.03 0.11
CA PRO A 71 8.71 -2.71 -1.15
C PRO A 71 10.21 -2.81 -1.43
N VAL A 72 10.64 -3.95 -1.98
CA VAL A 72 11.98 -4.11 -2.54
C VAL A 72 11.98 -3.53 -3.97
N LYS A 73 12.95 -2.65 -4.25
CA LYS A 73 13.05 -1.93 -5.53
C LYS A 73 13.04 -2.90 -6.71
N ASN A 74 12.22 -2.59 -7.72
CA ASN A 74 12.08 -3.34 -8.97
C ASN A 74 11.68 -4.82 -8.81
N LYS A 75 11.12 -5.20 -7.66
CA LYS A 75 10.64 -6.57 -7.39
C LYS A 75 9.22 -6.53 -6.80
N PRO A 76 8.17 -6.37 -7.63
CA PRO A 76 6.80 -6.34 -7.16
C PRO A 76 6.46 -7.56 -6.29
N GLY A 77 5.70 -7.34 -5.22
CA GLY A 77 5.32 -8.41 -4.30
C GLY A 77 6.45 -8.88 -3.36
N ASN A 78 7.65 -8.30 -3.43
CA ASN A 78 8.74 -8.58 -2.51
C ASN A 78 8.89 -7.41 -1.54
N TYR A 79 9.05 -7.72 -0.25
CA TYR A 79 9.03 -6.75 0.82
C TYR A 79 10.09 -7.04 1.88
N VAL A 80 10.35 -6.03 2.71
CA VAL A 80 11.04 -6.13 3.98
C VAL A 80 10.08 -5.65 5.07
N ASP A 81 9.91 -6.44 6.13
CA ASP A 81 9.06 -6.08 7.26
C ASP A 81 9.72 -5.06 8.20
N GLN A 82 9.01 -4.66 9.25
CA GLN A 82 9.51 -3.71 10.25
C GLN A 82 10.77 -4.18 11.01
N ASN A 83 11.09 -5.48 10.98
CA ASN A 83 12.25 -6.09 11.64
C ASN A 83 13.42 -6.33 10.67
N GLY A 84 13.30 -5.93 9.40
CA GLY A 84 14.33 -6.19 8.39
C GLY A 84 14.25 -7.59 7.78
N GLN A 85 13.20 -8.37 8.08
CA GLN A 85 13.04 -9.72 7.55
C GLN A 85 12.29 -9.70 6.22
N ALA A 86 12.57 -10.67 5.36
CA ALA A 86 11.91 -10.77 4.07
C ALA A 86 10.43 -11.14 4.22
N ALA A 87 9.59 -10.51 3.41
CA ALA A 87 8.18 -10.82 3.30
C ALA A 87 7.74 -10.80 1.83
N TYR A 88 6.71 -11.56 1.49
CA TYR A 88 6.29 -11.74 0.09
C TYR A 88 4.77 -11.75 -0.04
N ARG A 89 4.26 -11.10 -1.08
CA ARG A 89 2.86 -11.26 -1.50
C ARG A 89 2.75 -12.53 -2.33
N GLN A 90 1.84 -13.41 -1.94
CA GLN A 90 1.59 -14.68 -2.60
C GLN A 90 0.17 -14.69 -3.19
N ALA A 91 0.02 -15.36 -4.35
CA ALA A 91 -1.29 -15.71 -4.89
C ALA A 91 -1.96 -16.82 -4.04
N GLY A 92 -3.26 -17.02 -4.25
CA GLY A 92 -4.04 -18.10 -3.61
C GLY A 92 -5.41 -17.71 -3.07
N LEU A 93 -5.81 -16.44 -3.21
CA LEU A 93 -7.15 -15.95 -2.85
C LEU A 93 -7.93 -15.37 -4.04
N ASP A 94 -7.39 -15.46 -5.25
CA ASP A 94 -7.98 -14.88 -6.48
C ASP A 94 -8.42 -13.41 -6.28
N ASP A 95 -9.69 -13.12 -6.55
CA ASP A 95 -10.31 -11.81 -6.37
C ASP A 95 -10.77 -11.53 -4.94
N LYS A 96 -10.71 -12.51 -4.03
CA LYS A 96 -11.22 -12.41 -2.66
C LYS A 96 -10.25 -11.70 -1.71
N GLY A 97 -8.97 -11.60 -2.07
CA GLY A 97 -7.97 -11.15 -1.12
C GLY A 97 -6.52 -11.21 -1.57
N GLN A 98 -5.63 -11.03 -0.61
CA GLN A 98 -4.18 -11.14 -0.76
C GLN A 98 -3.57 -11.92 0.40
N ILE A 99 -2.47 -12.64 0.12
CA ILE A 99 -1.71 -13.36 1.14
C ILE A 99 -0.34 -12.69 1.27
N TYR A 100 0.07 -12.41 2.51
CA TYR A 100 1.41 -11.94 2.85
C TYR A 100 2.12 -13.00 3.68
N ARG A 101 3.25 -13.51 3.19
CA ARG A 101 4.10 -14.48 3.88
C ARG A 101 5.26 -13.75 4.55
N LEU A 102 5.32 -13.79 5.87
CA LEU A 102 6.41 -13.26 6.69
C LEU A 102 7.26 -14.41 7.25
N ALA A 103 8.35 -14.09 7.94
CA ALA A 103 9.29 -15.09 8.43
C ALA A 103 8.68 -16.07 9.46
N GLN A 104 7.74 -15.61 10.28
CA GLN A 104 7.15 -16.36 11.40
C GLN A 104 5.65 -16.64 11.24
N GLU A 105 4.98 -15.99 10.30
CA GLU A 105 3.54 -16.11 10.12
C GLU A 105 3.11 -15.72 8.71
N SER A 106 1.87 -16.04 8.36
CA SER A 106 1.21 -15.61 7.15
C SER A 106 -0.03 -14.81 7.49
N ILE A 107 -0.33 -13.79 6.72
CA ILE A 107 -1.50 -12.94 6.90
C ILE A 107 -2.35 -13.06 5.64
N TYR A 108 -3.56 -13.58 5.80
CA TYR A 108 -4.56 -13.67 4.75
C TYR A 108 -5.49 -12.48 4.90
N VAL A 109 -5.47 -11.58 3.93
CA VAL A 109 -6.30 -10.37 3.90
C VAL A 109 -7.44 -10.60 2.93
N TYR A 110 -8.67 -10.66 3.44
CA TYR A 110 -9.89 -10.84 2.66
C TYR A 110 -10.63 -9.51 2.52
N TRP A 111 -11.15 -9.23 1.32
CA TRP A 111 -11.92 -8.02 1.04
C TRP A 111 -13.34 -8.07 1.59
N ASP A 112 -13.89 -9.28 1.74
CA ASP A 112 -15.10 -9.50 2.52
C ASP A 112 -14.78 -9.45 4.01
N THR A 113 -15.49 -8.60 4.74
CA THR A 113 -15.32 -8.44 6.19
C THR A 113 -16.10 -9.46 7.00
N ALA A 114 -17.04 -10.20 6.39
CA ALA A 114 -17.86 -11.18 7.08
C ALA A 114 -17.00 -12.25 7.79
N PRO A 115 -17.43 -12.75 8.97
CA PRO A 115 -18.68 -12.43 9.67
C PRO A 115 -18.58 -11.20 10.60
N TYR A 116 -17.60 -10.32 10.41
CA TYR A 116 -17.30 -9.20 11.32
C TYR A 116 -17.83 -7.84 10.87
#